data_AF-A0ABD3Q6A8-F1
#
_entry.id   AF-A0ABD3Q6A8-F1
#
_cell.length_a   1.000
_cell.length_b   1.000
_cell.length_c   1.000
_cell.angle_alpha   90.00
_cell.angle_beta   90.00
_cell.angle_gamma   90.00
#
_symmetry.space_group_name_H-M   'P 1'
#
loop_
_entity.id
_entity.type
_entity.pdbx_description
1 polymer ?
#
loop_
_entity_poly.entity_id
_entity_poly.type
_entity_poly.pdbx_seq_one_letter_code
_entity_poly.pdbx_strand_id
1 'polypeptide(L)'
;MLSLHLSTLSAIPNNLLATIFNPTPTSHDLLVLVSCIALFWWLVFYLLHLTLHPFAQRQSWLRSAFGREYDRVGLAMCKALNVQWTKERYIQIMMNDWPKMQGIYLQHFIGGALCLPAVFGLCDDSTSSSLACLGVLSEMGWELSDMADIFITRTTLPDGKERIPNNMLAIWMVHHSMTLTLGLPMVLKYRELRELHLMTFNLQWAAAIAIGVNEITKCLDLKSKKELWAFRIMNGLCFVIMAWMRGVCWVYLSGKVMMIWYSEEEWTFLFLGTILCILISGFNFGLCIFPFYKKMVKFGSFSKEIGTEQEEIRNESEKLVVVSNEDDSER
;
A
#
# COMPACT_ATOMS: atom_id res chain seq x y z
N MET A 1 -43.18 -2.35 -6.79
CA MET A 1 -41.69 -2.29 -6.83
C MET A 1 -41.05 -2.37 -5.45
N LEU A 2 -41.54 -1.69 -4.40
CA LEU A 2 -40.95 -1.82 -3.05
C LEU A 2 -41.01 -3.24 -2.43
N SER A 3 -42.06 -4.03 -2.69
CA SER A 3 -42.15 -5.40 -2.14
C SER A 3 -41.15 -6.38 -2.77
N LEU A 4 -40.65 -6.09 -3.97
CA LEU A 4 -39.69 -6.91 -4.69
C LEU A 4 -38.24 -6.68 -4.21
N HIS A 5 -37.99 -5.61 -3.45
CA HIS A 5 -36.68 -5.33 -2.83
C HIS A 5 -36.56 -5.87 -1.40
N LEU A 6 -37.68 -6.00 -0.67
CA LEU A 6 -37.68 -6.56 0.68
C LEU A 6 -37.42 -8.07 0.68
N SER A 7 -37.91 -8.81 -0.33
CA SER A 7 -37.63 -10.24 -0.49
C SER A 7 -36.15 -10.53 -0.81
N THR A 8 -35.44 -9.58 -1.43
CA THR A 8 -34.02 -9.72 -1.76
C THR A 8 -33.13 -9.47 -0.54
N LEU A 9 -33.52 -8.59 0.37
CA LEU A 9 -32.80 -8.36 1.64
C LEU A 9 -32.97 -9.52 2.63
N SER A 10 -34.12 -10.21 2.64
CA SER A 10 -34.28 -11.47 3.38
C SER A 10 -33.49 -12.65 2.79
N ALA A 11 -32.87 -12.48 1.62
CA ALA A 11 -32.02 -13.46 0.97
C ALA A 11 -30.51 -13.22 1.21
N ILE A 12 -30.14 -12.23 2.03
CA ILE A 12 -28.79 -12.20 2.60
C ILE A 12 -28.65 -13.54 3.34
N PRO A 13 -27.66 -14.39 2.99
CA PRO A 13 -27.49 -15.67 3.65
C PRO A 13 -27.53 -15.43 5.16
N ASN A 14 -28.41 -16.16 5.87
CA ASN A 14 -28.56 -16.04 7.33
C ASN A 14 -27.22 -16.26 8.07
N ASN A 15 -26.16 -16.61 7.37
CA ASN A 15 -24.83 -16.73 7.93
C ASN A 15 -23.71 -16.41 6.90
N LEU A 16 -23.34 -15.12 6.75
CA LEU A 16 -22.12 -14.72 5.99
C LEU A 16 -20.87 -15.48 6.45
N LEU A 17 -20.78 -15.81 7.74
CA LEU A 17 -19.70 -16.61 8.29
C LEU A 17 -19.72 -18.03 7.72
N ALA A 18 -20.89 -18.65 7.54
CA ALA A 18 -20.97 -19.96 6.92
C ALA A 18 -20.49 -19.94 5.46
N THR A 19 -20.76 -18.86 4.70
CA THR A 19 -20.20 -18.69 3.35
C THR A 19 -18.68 -18.65 3.37
N ILE A 20 -18.08 -17.97 4.35
CA ILE A 20 -16.63 -17.89 4.50
C ILE A 20 -16.02 -19.27 4.71
N PHE A 21 -16.66 -20.17 5.45
CA PHE A 21 -16.13 -21.51 5.75
C PHE A 21 -16.75 -22.63 4.90
N ASN A 22 -17.57 -22.30 3.91
CA ASN A 22 -18.11 -23.27 2.97
C ASN A 22 -16.99 -23.74 2.02
N PRO A 23 -16.68 -25.05 1.93
CA PRO A 23 -15.67 -25.57 1.00
C PRO A 23 -16.08 -25.40 -0.47
N THR A 24 -17.37 -25.30 -0.76
CA THR A 24 -17.94 -25.17 -2.11
C THR A 24 -18.94 -24.02 -2.18
N PRO A 25 -18.50 -22.76 -2.00
CA PRO A 25 -19.38 -21.62 -2.10
C PRO A 25 -19.80 -21.40 -3.55
N THR A 26 -21.03 -20.95 -3.78
CA THR A 26 -21.44 -20.56 -5.13
C THR A 26 -20.86 -19.18 -5.48
N SER A 27 -20.80 -18.86 -6.78
CA SER A 27 -20.41 -17.51 -7.22
C SER A 27 -21.32 -16.42 -6.66
N HIS A 28 -22.62 -16.71 -6.53
CA HIS A 28 -23.59 -15.81 -5.91
C HIS A 28 -23.26 -15.55 -4.43
N ASP A 29 -22.94 -16.59 -3.66
CA ASP A 29 -22.58 -16.44 -2.25
C ASP A 29 -21.33 -15.55 -2.08
N LEU A 30 -20.32 -15.76 -2.92
CA LEU A 30 -19.10 -14.95 -2.90
C LEU A 30 -19.35 -13.51 -3.33
N LEU A 31 -20.20 -13.25 -4.32
CA LEU A 31 -20.56 -11.89 -4.74
C LEU A 31 -21.30 -11.12 -3.64
N VAL A 32 -22.23 -11.78 -2.93
CA VAL A 32 -22.90 -11.19 -1.77
C VAL A 32 -21.88 -10.88 -0.68
N LEU A 33 -20.99 -11.83 -0.36
CA LEU A 33 -19.94 -11.65 0.64
C LEU A 33 -19.01 -10.48 0.28
N VAL A 34 -18.51 -10.41 -0.96
CA VAL A 34 -17.65 -9.32 -1.46
C VAL A 34 -18.38 -7.97 -1.38
N SER A 35 -19.67 -7.92 -1.70
CA SER A 35 -20.47 -6.69 -1.59
C SER A 35 -20.62 -6.23 -0.14
N CYS A 36 -20.85 -7.16 0.80
CA CYS A 36 -20.88 -6.86 2.23
C CYS A 36 -19.51 -6.37 2.74
N ILE A 37 -18.41 -6.98 2.30
CA ILE A 37 -17.05 -6.56 2.60
C ILE A 37 -16.77 -5.15 2.04
N ALA A 38 -17.22 -4.85 0.82
CA ALA A 38 -17.07 -3.52 0.22
C ALA A 38 -17.76 -2.44 1.06
N LEU A 39 -19.00 -2.71 1.51
CA LEU A 39 -19.73 -1.82 2.42
C LEU A 39 -19.03 -1.69 3.78
N PHE A 40 -18.49 -2.79 4.31
CA PHE A 40 -17.71 -2.79 5.55
C PHE A 40 -16.49 -1.89 5.43
N TRP A 41 -15.66 -2.05 4.39
CA TRP A 41 -14.46 -1.22 4.20
C TRP A 41 -14.82 0.24 3.92
N TRP A 42 -15.85 0.51 3.11
CA TRP A 42 -16.35 1.87 2.92
C TRP A 42 -16.72 2.53 4.26
N LEU A 43 -17.46 1.82 5.12
CA LEU A 43 -17.84 2.32 6.44
C LEU A 43 -16.62 2.55 7.34
N VAL A 44 -15.67 1.62 7.37
CA VAL A 44 -14.41 1.78 8.14
C VAL A 44 -13.66 3.03 7.68
N PHE A 45 -13.49 3.23 6.37
CA PHE A 45 -12.80 4.39 5.81
C PHE A 45 -13.56 5.69 6.10
N TYR A 46 -14.88 5.68 6.01
CA TYR A 46 -15.72 6.81 6.37
C TYR A 46 -15.55 7.21 7.84
N LEU A 47 -15.60 6.23 8.76
CA LEU A 47 -15.42 6.46 10.20
C LEU A 47 -14.01 6.93 10.53
N LEU A 48 -12.98 6.35 9.90
CA LEU A 48 -11.60 6.80 10.02
C LEU A 48 -11.45 8.24 9.53
N HIS A 49 -12.04 8.60 8.38
CA HIS A 49 -12.00 9.96 7.88
C HIS A 49 -12.72 10.92 8.85
N LEU A 50 -13.93 10.59 9.30
CA LEU A 50 -14.70 11.42 10.22
C LEU A 50 -13.96 11.69 11.54
N THR A 51 -13.25 10.69 12.06
CA THR A 51 -12.54 10.78 13.36
C THR A 51 -11.13 11.37 13.23
N LEU A 52 -10.35 10.91 12.25
CA LEU A 52 -8.95 11.29 12.09
C LEU A 52 -8.77 12.59 11.31
N HIS A 53 -9.70 12.99 10.43
CA HIS A 53 -9.54 14.23 9.67
C HIS A 53 -9.49 15.48 10.58
N PRO A 54 -10.42 15.68 11.54
CA PRO A 54 -10.33 16.83 12.46
C PRO A 54 -9.10 16.77 13.36
N PHE A 55 -8.60 15.57 13.67
CA PHE A 55 -7.36 15.39 14.43
C PHE A 55 -6.16 15.83 13.57
N ALA A 56 -6.04 15.31 12.34
CA ALA A 56 -4.97 15.60 11.41
C ALA A 56 -4.85 17.10 11.14
N GLN A 57 -5.96 17.79 10.88
CA GLN A 57 -5.98 19.25 10.62
C GLN A 57 -5.39 20.10 11.75
N ARG A 58 -5.42 19.60 13.00
CA ARG A 58 -4.84 20.29 14.17
C ARG A 58 -3.36 19.99 14.38
N GLN A 59 -2.81 19.00 13.69
CA GLN A 59 -1.42 18.55 13.88
C GLN A 59 -0.45 19.37 13.02
N SER A 60 0.22 20.35 13.63
CA SER A 60 1.25 21.15 12.96
C SER A 60 2.45 20.31 12.50
N TRP A 61 2.82 19.27 13.27
CA TRP A 61 3.90 18.35 12.93
C TRP A 61 3.61 17.57 11.64
N LEU A 62 2.35 17.17 11.41
CA LEU A 62 1.94 16.43 10.22
C LEU A 62 1.98 17.33 8.98
N ARG A 63 1.50 18.57 9.12
CA ARG A 63 1.62 19.58 8.07
C ARG A 63 3.08 19.84 7.69
N SER A 64 3.96 19.91 8.69
CA SER A 64 5.42 20.05 8.48
C SER A 64 6.01 18.82 7.79
N ALA A 65 5.58 17.61 8.16
CA ALA A 65 6.01 16.36 7.52
C ALA A 65 5.65 16.33 6.03
N PHE A 66 4.42 16.69 5.65
CA PHE A 66 4.04 16.79 4.24
C PHE A 66 4.78 17.90 3.49
N GLY A 67 5.09 19.02 4.16
CA GLY A 67 5.95 20.04 3.59
C GLY A 67 7.34 19.51 3.24
N ARG A 68 7.95 18.71 4.13
CA ARG A 68 9.23 18.03 3.85
C ARG A 68 9.09 16.95 2.78
N GLU A 69 7.99 16.21 2.76
CA GLU A 69 7.72 15.19 1.75
C GLU A 69 7.61 15.81 0.34
N TYR A 70 6.93 16.97 0.22
CA TYR A 70 6.83 17.71 -1.03
C TYR A 70 8.21 18.02 -1.62
N ASP A 71 9.11 18.56 -0.78
CA ASP A 71 10.48 18.92 -1.18
C ASP A 71 11.32 17.69 -1.56
N ARG A 72 11.08 16.54 -0.93
CA ARG A 72 11.84 15.30 -1.15
C ARG A 72 11.40 14.52 -2.38
N VAL A 73 10.09 14.32 -2.52
CA VAL A 73 9.48 13.42 -3.50
C VAL A 73 8.20 13.95 -4.14
N GLY A 74 7.44 14.82 -3.45
CA GLY A 74 6.15 15.29 -3.94
C GLY A 74 6.23 16.03 -5.28
N LEU A 75 7.27 16.84 -5.51
CA LEU A 75 7.45 17.50 -6.81
C LEU A 75 7.62 16.51 -7.99
N ALA A 76 8.41 15.45 -7.78
CA ALA A 76 8.58 14.40 -8.78
C ALA A 76 7.28 13.62 -9.01
N MET A 77 6.51 13.39 -7.94
CA MET A 77 5.18 12.76 -8.02
C MET A 77 4.20 13.62 -8.81
N CYS A 78 4.10 14.92 -8.51
CA CYS A 78 3.24 15.85 -9.26
C CYS A 78 3.58 15.84 -10.75
N LYS A 79 4.87 15.85 -11.09
CA LYS A 79 5.34 15.74 -12.48
C LYS A 79 4.93 14.41 -13.13
N ALA A 80 5.10 13.28 -12.43
CA ALA A 80 4.72 11.96 -12.92
C ALA A 80 3.20 11.82 -13.13
N LEU A 81 2.41 12.45 -12.27
CA LEU A 81 0.95 12.48 -12.36
C LEU A 81 0.40 13.53 -13.33
N ASN A 82 1.28 14.36 -13.92
CA ASN A 82 0.93 15.47 -14.79
C ASN A 82 -0.02 16.49 -14.12
N VAL A 83 0.28 16.85 -12.87
CA VAL A 83 -0.44 17.88 -12.10
C VAL A 83 0.52 18.99 -11.66
N GLN A 84 -0.01 20.21 -11.54
CA GLN A 84 0.77 21.40 -11.16
C GLN A 84 0.38 21.90 -9.77
N TRP A 85 0.48 21.02 -8.76
CA TRP A 85 0.18 21.41 -7.38
C TRP A 85 1.29 22.29 -6.80
N THR A 86 0.90 23.41 -6.19
CA THR A 86 1.79 24.15 -5.29
C THR A 86 2.06 23.33 -4.03
N LYS A 87 3.08 23.72 -3.26
CA LYS A 87 3.40 23.07 -1.98
C LYS A 87 2.22 23.10 -1.03
N GLU A 88 1.55 24.24 -0.92
CA GLU A 88 0.38 24.44 -0.06
C GLU A 88 -0.79 23.56 -0.50
N ARG A 89 -1.03 23.46 -1.82
CA ARG A 89 -2.08 22.61 -2.39
C ARG A 89 -1.78 21.13 -2.14
N TYR A 90 -0.54 20.70 -2.36
CA TYR A 90 -0.10 19.34 -2.06
C TYR A 90 -0.32 18.99 -0.58
N ILE A 91 0.12 19.87 0.33
CA ILE A 91 -0.08 19.68 1.77
C ILE A 91 -1.57 19.57 2.10
N GLN A 92 -2.42 20.43 1.52
CA GLN A 92 -3.86 20.39 1.75
C GLN A 92 -4.48 19.04 1.32
N ILE A 93 -4.11 18.55 0.12
CA ILE A 93 -4.58 17.25 -0.39
C ILE A 93 -4.09 16.12 0.52
N MET A 94 -2.80 16.08 0.84
CA MET A 94 -2.22 15.03 1.67
C MET A 94 -2.81 15.02 3.10
N MET A 95 -3.09 16.19 3.68
CA MET A 95 -3.76 16.29 4.99
C MET A 95 -5.20 15.78 4.94
N ASN A 96 -5.92 16.02 3.85
CA ASN A 96 -7.26 15.50 3.63
C ASN A 96 -7.26 13.97 3.45
N ASP A 97 -6.26 13.44 2.75
CA ASP A 97 -6.19 12.03 2.37
C ASP A 97 -5.46 11.16 3.41
N TRP A 98 -4.79 11.78 4.39
CA TRP A 98 -4.06 11.06 5.42
C TRP A 98 -4.91 10.01 6.18
N PRO A 99 -6.16 10.28 6.60
CA PRO A 99 -7.03 9.25 7.17
C PRO A 99 -7.28 8.07 6.23
N LYS A 100 -7.47 8.32 4.92
CA LYS A 100 -7.66 7.28 3.91
C LYS A 100 -6.41 6.40 3.82
N MET A 101 -5.21 6.99 3.86
CA MET A 101 -3.96 6.22 3.87
C MET A 101 -3.82 5.31 5.09
N GLN A 102 -4.28 5.73 6.28
CA GLN A 102 -4.33 4.86 7.46
C GLN A 102 -5.32 3.70 7.28
N GLY A 103 -6.45 3.96 6.62
CA GLY A 103 -7.42 2.93 6.23
C GLY A 103 -6.82 1.89 5.27
N ILE A 104 -6.10 2.34 4.23
CA ILE A 104 -5.42 1.45 3.28
C ILE A 104 -4.38 0.58 4.00
N TYR A 105 -3.56 1.19 4.86
CA TYR A 105 -2.60 0.44 5.70
C TYR A 105 -3.31 -0.66 6.50
N LEU A 106 -4.39 -0.31 7.21
CA LEU A 106 -5.12 -1.24 8.06
C LEU A 106 -5.76 -2.38 7.24
N GLN A 107 -6.33 -2.06 6.09
CA GLN A 107 -6.96 -3.04 5.20
C GLN A 107 -5.94 -4.05 4.68
N HIS A 108 -4.80 -3.59 4.16
CA HIS A 108 -3.72 -4.47 3.67
C HIS A 108 -3.12 -5.31 4.80
N PHE A 109 -2.98 -4.72 6.00
CA PHE A 109 -2.50 -5.44 7.17
C PHE A 109 -3.46 -6.58 7.53
N ILE A 110 -4.76 -6.30 7.62
CA ILE A 110 -5.78 -7.30 7.98
C ILE A 110 -5.87 -8.39 6.91
N GLY A 111 -5.97 -8.04 5.63
CA GLY A 111 -6.10 -9.06 4.59
C GLY A 111 -4.83 -9.89 4.39
N GLY A 112 -3.64 -9.31 4.60
CA GLY A 112 -2.40 -10.07 4.73
C GLY A 112 -2.39 -10.98 5.96
N ALA A 113 -2.82 -10.48 7.12
CA ALA A 113 -2.88 -11.25 8.38
C ALA A 113 -3.78 -12.48 8.28
N LEU A 114 -4.91 -12.36 7.56
CA LEU A 114 -5.83 -13.47 7.32
C LEU A 114 -5.18 -14.65 6.58
N CYS A 115 -4.08 -14.44 5.86
CA CYS A 115 -3.33 -15.50 5.19
C CYS A 115 -2.31 -16.20 6.09
N LEU A 116 -1.97 -15.64 7.27
CA LEU A 116 -0.95 -16.19 8.17
C LEU A 116 -1.20 -17.67 8.54
N PRO A 117 -2.43 -18.12 8.85
CA PRO A 117 -2.67 -19.52 9.17
C PRO A 117 -2.27 -20.48 8.05
N ALA A 118 -2.55 -20.16 6.80
CA ALA A 118 -2.16 -20.96 5.64
C ALA A 118 -0.65 -20.91 5.36
N VAL A 119 -0.01 -19.75 5.56
CA VAL A 119 1.44 -19.59 5.34
C VAL A 119 2.26 -20.36 6.37
N PHE A 120 1.85 -20.33 7.64
CA PHE A 120 2.59 -20.89 8.76
C PHE A 120 2.04 -22.22 9.29
N GLY A 121 0.92 -22.72 8.76
CA GLY A 121 0.29 -23.96 9.21
C GLY A 121 -0.24 -23.87 10.65
N LEU A 122 -0.91 -22.76 10.99
CA LEU A 122 -1.36 -22.48 12.38
C LEU A 122 -2.71 -23.11 12.73
N CYS A 123 -3.50 -23.53 11.73
CA CYS A 123 -4.81 -24.14 11.89
C CYS A 123 -4.94 -25.36 10.96
N ASP A 124 -6.07 -26.08 11.02
CA ASP A 124 -6.39 -27.10 10.03
C ASP A 124 -6.47 -26.51 8.61
N ASP A 125 -6.30 -27.35 7.59
CA ASP A 125 -6.23 -26.91 6.19
C ASP A 125 -7.51 -26.19 5.74
N SER A 126 -8.68 -26.62 6.22
CA SER A 126 -9.97 -26.03 5.84
C SER A 126 -10.14 -24.61 6.40
N THR A 127 -9.86 -24.44 7.69
CA THR A 127 -9.87 -23.12 8.34
C THR A 127 -8.82 -22.20 7.73
N SER A 128 -7.59 -22.69 7.55
CA SER A 128 -6.48 -21.91 7.00
C SER A 128 -6.77 -21.41 5.59
N SER A 129 -7.25 -22.31 4.72
CA SER A 129 -7.68 -22.00 3.35
C SER A 129 -8.82 -20.97 3.35
N SER A 130 -9.79 -21.13 4.24
CA SER A 130 -10.94 -20.22 4.32
C SER A 130 -10.57 -18.80 4.74
N LEU A 131 -9.66 -18.66 5.71
CA LEU A 131 -9.16 -17.34 6.12
C LEU A 131 -8.32 -16.69 5.02
N ALA A 132 -7.44 -17.45 4.34
CA ALA A 132 -6.67 -16.91 3.23
C ALA A 132 -7.56 -16.46 2.06
N CYS A 133 -8.60 -17.21 1.72
CA CYS A 133 -9.62 -16.78 0.76
C CYS A 133 -10.39 -15.55 1.22
N LEU A 134 -10.70 -15.42 2.52
CA LEU A 134 -11.27 -14.18 3.05
C LEU A 134 -10.31 -13.00 2.85
N GLY A 135 -8.99 -13.20 2.93
CA GLY A 135 -7.99 -12.19 2.58
C GLY A 135 -8.09 -11.73 1.12
N VAL A 136 -8.30 -12.65 0.17
CA VAL A 136 -8.53 -12.33 -1.26
C VAL A 136 -9.82 -11.54 -1.45
N LEU A 137 -10.92 -12.01 -0.85
CA LEU A 137 -12.24 -11.37 -0.97
C LEU A 137 -12.28 -10.01 -0.26
N SER A 138 -11.51 -9.85 0.82
CA SER A 138 -11.29 -8.58 1.54
C SER A 138 -10.69 -7.53 0.60
N GLU A 139 -9.64 -7.89 -0.14
CA GLU A 139 -9.01 -7.02 -1.14
C GLU A 139 -10.00 -6.64 -2.23
N MET A 140 -10.67 -7.62 -2.84
CA MET A 140 -11.64 -7.37 -3.90
C MET A 140 -12.79 -6.45 -3.45
N GLY A 141 -13.31 -6.64 -2.24
CA GLY A 141 -14.34 -5.77 -1.68
C GLY A 141 -13.84 -4.34 -1.44
N TRP A 142 -12.63 -4.18 -0.91
CA TRP A 142 -12.00 -2.86 -0.78
C TRP A 142 -11.84 -2.18 -2.15
N GLU A 143 -11.30 -2.87 -3.15
CA GLU A 143 -11.09 -2.30 -4.49
C GLU A 143 -12.39 -1.87 -5.17
N LEU A 144 -13.48 -2.63 -4.99
CA LEU A 144 -14.80 -2.22 -5.48
C LEU A 144 -15.27 -0.92 -4.82
N SER A 145 -15.09 -0.80 -3.50
CA SER A 145 -15.45 0.43 -2.77
C SER A 145 -14.58 1.61 -3.18
N ASP A 146 -13.28 1.39 -3.41
CA ASP A 146 -12.34 2.44 -3.82
C ASP A 146 -12.61 2.90 -5.26
N MET A 147 -12.96 1.98 -6.17
CA MET A 147 -13.38 2.34 -7.53
C MET A 147 -14.65 3.20 -7.54
N ALA A 148 -15.61 2.92 -6.68
CA ALA A 148 -16.80 3.76 -6.52
C ALA A 148 -16.43 5.16 -5.98
N ASP A 149 -15.60 5.23 -4.94
CA ASP A 149 -15.12 6.49 -4.35
C ASP A 149 -14.37 7.34 -5.37
N ILE A 150 -13.48 6.72 -6.15
CA ILE A 150 -12.72 7.36 -7.22
C ILE A 150 -13.63 7.90 -8.31
N PHE A 151 -14.60 7.09 -8.75
CA PHE A 151 -15.57 7.49 -9.77
C PHE A 151 -16.41 8.68 -9.29
N ILE A 152 -16.95 8.61 -8.07
CA ILE A 152 -17.74 9.68 -7.46
C ILE A 152 -16.89 10.94 -7.30
N THR A 153 -15.72 10.84 -6.69
CA THR A 153 -14.79 11.97 -6.46
C THR A 153 -14.46 12.67 -7.78
N ARG A 154 -14.11 11.91 -8.81
CA ARG A 154 -13.69 12.45 -10.10
C ARG A 154 -14.83 13.10 -10.89
N THR A 155 -16.05 12.58 -10.77
CA THR A 155 -17.22 13.01 -11.58
C THR A 155 -18.08 14.06 -10.90
N THR A 156 -18.11 14.10 -9.56
CA THR A 156 -19.03 14.96 -8.79
C THR A 156 -18.35 16.15 -8.13
N LEU A 157 -17.05 16.09 -7.82
CA LEU A 157 -16.34 17.22 -7.22
C LEU A 157 -15.86 18.21 -8.28
N PRO A 158 -15.92 19.53 -8.02
CA PRO A 158 -15.42 20.55 -8.94
C PRO A 158 -13.95 20.39 -9.32
N ASP A 159 -13.12 19.92 -8.39
CA ASP A 159 -11.68 19.64 -8.57
C ASP A 159 -11.41 18.14 -8.78
N GLY A 160 -12.41 17.32 -9.09
CA GLY A 160 -12.31 15.87 -9.15
C GLY A 160 -11.26 15.34 -10.14
N LYS A 161 -11.14 15.96 -11.33
CA LYS A 161 -10.12 15.59 -12.33
C LYS A 161 -8.71 15.99 -11.93
N GLU A 162 -8.58 17.03 -11.11
CA GLU A 162 -7.29 17.47 -10.56
C GLU A 162 -6.84 16.51 -9.45
N ARG A 163 -7.76 16.14 -8.53
CA ARG A 163 -7.49 15.18 -7.46
C ARG A 163 -7.16 13.79 -7.97
N ILE A 164 -7.85 13.37 -9.02
CA ILE A 164 -7.70 12.05 -9.62
C ILE A 164 -7.22 12.22 -11.07
N PRO A 165 -5.94 12.52 -11.34
CA PRO A 165 -5.48 12.71 -12.72
C PRO A 165 -5.50 11.40 -13.52
N ASN A 166 -5.47 11.50 -14.85
CA ASN A 166 -5.55 10.31 -15.73
C ASN A 166 -4.43 9.29 -15.46
N ASN A 167 -3.22 9.77 -15.15
CA ASN A 167 -2.09 8.89 -14.83
C ASN A 167 -2.32 8.10 -13.54
N MET A 168 -2.96 8.71 -12.53
CA MET A 168 -3.34 8.02 -11.30
C MET A 168 -4.40 6.95 -11.57
N LEU A 169 -5.41 7.28 -12.39
CA LEU A 169 -6.42 6.32 -12.81
C LEU A 169 -5.80 5.12 -13.55
N ALA A 170 -4.84 5.35 -14.45
CA ALA A 170 -4.15 4.27 -15.15
C ALA A 170 -3.36 3.37 -14.18
N ILE A 171 -2.64 3.97 -13.23
CA ILE A 171 -1.92 3.23 -12.18
C ILE A 171 -2.89 2.36 -11.37
N TRP A 172 -4.03 2.92 -10.98
CA TRP A 172 -5.05 2.19 -10.21
C TRP A 172 -5.73 1.08 -10.99
N MET A 173 -6.08 1.33 -12.26
CA MET A 173 -6.64 0.28 -13.12
C MET A 173 -5.68 -0.90 -13.25
N VAL A 174 -4.38 -0.65 -13.39
CA VAL A 174 -3.38 -1.72 -13.37
C VAL A 174 -3.30 -2.37 -12.00
N HIS A 175 -3.20 -1.58 -10.92
CA HIS A 175 -3.05 -2.08 -9.56
C HIS A 175 -4.19 -3.01 -9.13
N HIS A 176 -5.44 -2.61 -9.36
CA HIS A 176 -6.62 -3.38 -8.94
C HIS A 176 -7.05 -4.47 -9.93
N SER A 177 -6.44 -4.50 -11.13
CA SER A 177 -6.88 -5.40 -12.18
C SER A 177 -6.85 -6.87 -11.76
N MET A 178 -5.85 -7.28 -10.99
CA MET A 178 -5.63 -8.69 -10.65
C MET A 178 -6.78 -9.26 -9.80
N THR A 179 -7.12 -8.62 -8.70
CA THR A 179 -8.12 -9.09 -7.75
C THR A 179 -9.54 -8.86 -8.25
N LEU A 180 -9.80 -7.76 -8.95
CA LEU A 180 -11.10 -7.53 -9.60
C LEU A 180 -11.42 -8.51 -10.74
N THR A 181 -10.41 -9.05 -11.42
CA THR A 181 -10.62 -9.98 -12.55
C THR A 181 -10.45 -11.46 -12.16
N LEU A 182 -9.44 -11.79 -11.36
CA LEU A 182 -9.08 -13.17 -11.02
C LEU A 182 -9.43 -13.56 -9.57
N GLY A 183 -9.65 -12.61 -8.66
CA GLY A 183 -9.86 -12.90 -7.24
C GLY A 183 -11.00 -13.90 -7.01
N LEU A 184 -12.21 -13.57 -7.48
CA LEU A 184 -13.37 -14.45 -7.32
C LEU A 184 -13.25 -15.78 -8.09
N PRO A 185 -12.86 -15.80 -9.39
CA PRO A 185 -12.63 -17.06 -10.10
C PRO A 185 -11.59 -17.97 -9.44
N MET A 186 -10.49 -17.40 -8.92
CA MET A 186 -9.46 -18.17 -8.22
C MET A 186 -9.95 -18.71 -6.88
N VAL A 187 -10.76 -17.97 -6.12
CA VAL A 187 -11.35 -18.50 -4.87
C VAL A 187 -12.34 -19.63 -5.14
N LEU A 188 -13.11 -19.57 -6.23
CA LEU A 188 -14.05 -20.63 -6.59
C LEU A 188 -13.35 -21.93 -6.98
N LYS A 189 -12.25 -21.84 -7.72
CA LYS A 189 -11.58 -23.01 -8.31
C LYS A 189 -10.37 -23.49 -7.53
N TYR A 190 -9.58 -22.56 -7.01
CA TYR A 190 -8.26 -22.80 -6.39
C TYR A 190 -8.25 -22.41 -4.92
N ARG A 191 -9.37 -22.65 -4.22
CA ARG A 191 -9.54 -22.26 -2.83
C ARG A 191 -8.42 -22.77 -1.93
N GLU A 192 -8.02 -24.02 -2.10
CA GLU A 192 -7.00 -24.70 -1.29
C GLU A 192 -5.58 -24.55 -1.87
N LEU A 193 -5.41 -23.76 -2.93
CA LEU A 193 -4.12 -23.60 -3.58
C LEU A 193 -3.19 -22.72 -2.73
N ARG A 194 -2.16 -23.34 -2.15
CA ARG A 194 -1.18 -22.65 -1.30
C ARG A 194 -0.52 -21.46 -1.99
N GLU A 195 -0.25 -21.55 -3.29
CA GLU A 195 0.35 -20.48 -4.08
C GLU A 195 -0.54 -19.24 -4.13
N LEU A 196 -1.87 -19.40 -4.21
CA LEU A 196 -2.82 -18.29 -4.11
C LEU A 196 -2.69 -17.62 -2.74
N HIS A 197 -2.69 -18.40 -1.65
CA HIS A 197 -2.58 -17.85 -0.29
C HIS A 197 -1.26 -17.11 -0.06
N LEU A 198 -0.15 -17.69 -0.52
CA LEU A 198 1.18 -17.07 -0.45
C LEU A 198 1.26 -15.80 -1.29
N MET A 199 0.63 -15.79 -2.47
CA MET A 199 0.59 -14.62 -3.34
C MET A 199 -0.19 -13.48 -2.68
N THR A 200 -1.37 -13.77 -2.12
CA THR A 200 -2.19 -12.80 -1.39
C THR A 200 -1.46 -12.24 -0.17
N PHE A 201 -0.85 -13.12 0.65
CA PHE A 201 0.00 -12.72 1.77
C PHE A 201 1.13 -11.78 1.31
N ASN A 202 1.89 -12.21 0.30
CA ASN A 202 3.06 -11.46 -0.17
C ASN A 202 2.71 -10.07 -0.70
N LEU A 203 1.60 -9.98 -1.43
CA LEU A 203 1.12 -8.70 -1.93
C LEU A 203 0.68 -7.81 -0.75
N GLN A 204 -0.33 -8.22 -0.01
CA GLN A 204 -0.96 -7.35 0.97
C GLN A 204 -0.04 -7.01 2.16
N TRP A 205 0.68 -8.00 2.70
CA TRP A 205 1.56 -7.78 3.85
C TRP A 205 2.73 -6.86 3.52
N ALA A 206 3.35 -7.03 2.35
CA ALA A 206 4.44 -6.14 1.93
C ALA A 206 3.95 -4.70 1.74
N ALA A 207 2.75 -4.51 1.19
CA ALA A 207 2.16 -3.18 1.04
C ALA A 207 1.87 -2.53 2.41
N ALA A 208 1.30 -3.28 3.37
CA ALA A 208 1.09 -2.78 4.73
C ALA A 208 2.40 -2.28 5.36
N ILE A 209 3.47 -3.08 5.29
CA ILE A 209 4.79 -2.69 5.82
C ILE A 209 5.30 -1.43 5.14
N ALA A 210 5.24 -1.35 3.81
CA ALA A 210 5.78 -0.20 3.10
C ALA A 210 4.98 1.08 3.31
N ILE A 211 3.65 1.00 3.39
CA ILE A 211 2.81 2.15 3.72
C ILE A 211 3.16 2.63 5.13
N GLY A 212 3.20 1.74 6.13
CA GLY A 212 3.55 2.09 7.49
C GLY A 212 4.95 2.72 7.61
N VAL A 213 5.96 2.12 6.98
CA VAL A 213 7.32 2.67 6.93
C VAL A 213 7.35 4.03 6.22
N ASN A 214 6.63 4.21 5.12
CA ASN A 214 6.55 5.48 4.42
C ASN A 214 5.94 6.56 5.33
N GLU A 215 4.85 6.27 6.06
CA GLU A 215 4.24 7.22 7.00
C GLU A 215 5.21 7.66 8.12
N ILE A 216 5.95 6.72 8.70
CA ILE A 216 6.96 7.03 9.73
C ILE A 216 8.10 7.86 9.13
N THR A 217 8.60 7.48 7.95
CA THR A 217 9.76 8.16 7.33
C THR A 217 9.45 9.58 6.84
N LYS A 218 8.19 9.90 6.55
CA LYS A 218 7.73 11.29 6.28
C LYS A 218 7.91 12.18 7.51
N CYS A 219 7.70 11.63 8.70
CA CYS A 219 7.79 12.36 9.96
C CYS A 219 9.24 12.71 10.33
N LEU A 220 10.24 12.00 9.80
CA LEU A 220 11.64 12.24 10.12
C LEU A 220 12.20 13.53 9.49
N ASP A 221 12.94 14.29 10.28
CA ASP A 221 13.81 15.39 9.87
C ASP A 221 15.23 14.89 9.56
N LEU A 222 15.55 14.84 8.27
CA LEU A 222 16.84 14.34 7.78
C LEU A 222 18.01 15.30 8.04
N LYS A 223 17.76 16.48 8.62
CA LYS A 223 18.82 17.35 9.17
C LYS A 223 19.45 16.74 10.42
N SER A 224 18.69 15.96 11.18
CA SER A 224 19.17 15.26 12.36
C SER A 224 19.88 13.95 11.96
N LYS A 225 21.14 13.76 12.39
CA LYS A 225 21.91 12.53 12.10
C LYS A 225 21.18 11.26 12.55
N LYS A 226 20.59 11.29 13.75
CA LYS A 226 19.87 10.14 14.33
C LYS A 226 18.66 9.77 13.46
N GLU A 227 17.90 10.77 13.03
CA GLU A 227 16.70 10.55 12.21
C GLU A 227 17.05 10.18 10.77
N LEU A 228 18.14 10.73 10.20
CA LEU A 228 18.67 10.27 8.92
C LEU A 228 19.09 8.79 8.97
N TRP A 229 19.70 8.36 10.07
CA TRP A 229 20.07 6.96 10.25
C TRP A 229 18.83 6.04 10.36
N ALA A 230 17.83 6.45 11.14
CA ALA A 230 16.55 5.76 11.21
C ALA A 230 15.86 5.67 9.84
N PHE A 231 15.85 6.77 9.07
CA PHE A 231 15.31 6.82 7.72
C PHE A 231 16.00 5.79 6.80
N ARG A 232 17.33 5.69 6.86
CA ARG A 232 18.11 4.74 6.05
C ARG A 232 17.79 3.30 6.41
N ILE A 233 17.76 2.96 7.70
CA ILE A 233 17.46 1.60 8.14
C ILE A 233 16.06 1.20 7.71
N MET A 234 15.06 2.03 7.99
CA MET A 234 13.68 1.70 7.64
C MET A 234 13.48 1.54 6.13
N ASN A 235 14.03 2.45 5.31
CA ASN A 235 13.96 2.32 3.85
C ASN A 235 14.79 1.14 3.34
N GLY A 236 15.91 0.81 4.00
CA GLY A 236 16.75 -0.34 3.69
C GLY A 236 16.03 -1.67 3.92
N LEU A 237 15.42 -1.83 5.09
CA LEU A 237 14.59 -2.98 5.42
C LEU A 237 13.40 -3.09 4.45
N CYS A 238 12.72 -1.97 4.18
CA CYS A 238 11.59 -1.94 3.28
C CYS A 238 11.98 -2.27 1.82
N PHE A 239 13.17 -1.85 1.37
CA PHE A 239 13.70 -2.25 0.07
C PHE A 239 13.92 -3.76 -0.01
N VAL A 240 14.55 -4.37 1.00
CA VAL A 240 14.78 -5.82 1.04
C VAL A 240 13.45 -6.58 1.01
N ILE A 241 12.47 -6.16 1.83
CA ILE A 241 11.13 -6.75 1.88
C ILE A 241 10.44 -6.63 0.51
N MET A 242 10.48 -5.46 -0.12
CA MET A 242 9.88 -5.23 -1.44
C MET A 242 10.56 -6.04 -2.54
N ALA A 243 11.89 -6.04 -2.58
CA ALA A 243 12.64 -6.81 -3.57
C ALA A 243 12.39 -8.31 -3.43
N TRP A 244 12.26 -8.81 -2.19
CA TRP A 244 11.93 -10.20 -1.93
C TRP A 244 10.48 -10.53 -2.28
N MET A 245 9.51 -9.89 -1.64
CA MET A 245 8.09 -10.28 -1.72
C MET A 245 7.43 -9.85 -3.04
N ARG A 246 7.76 -8.66 -3.57
CA ARG A 246 7.19 -8.13 -4.82
C ARG A 246 8.07 -8.39 -6.05
N GLY A 247 9.31 -8.84 -5.85
CA GLY A 247 10.24 -9.22 -6.92
C GLY A 247 10.41 -10.73 -7.00
N VAL A 248 11.34 -11.27 -6.21
CA VAL A 248 11.77 -12.68 -6.32
C VAL A 248 10.62 -13.66 -6.06
N CYS A 249 9.94 -13.55 -4.91
CA CYS A 249 8.82 -14.43 -4.57
C CYS A 249 7.64 -14.23 -5.53
N TRP A 250 7.38 -13.00 -5.96
CA TRP A 250 6.34 -12.70 -6.94
C TRP A 250 6.55 -13.49 -8.24
N VAL A 251 7.73 -13.37 -8.86
CA VAL A 251 8.04 -14.07 -10.11
C VAL A 251 7.95 -15.59 -9.94
N TYR A 252 8.46 -16.12 -8.82
CA TYR A 252 8.38 -17.55 -8.51
C TYR A 252 6.93 -18.04 -8.38
N LEU A 253 6.11 -17.36 -7.59
CA LEU A 253 4.72 -17.73 -7.35
C LEU A 253 3.86 -17.58 -8.61
N SER A 254 4.02 -16.49 -9.36
CA SER A 254 3.34 -16.32 -10.65
C SER A 254 3.71 -17.46 -11.61
N GLY A 255 5.00 -17.82 -11.72
CA GLY A 255 5.44 -18.94 -12.54
C GLY A 255 4.79 -20.27 -12.13
N LYS A 256 4.70 -20.55 -10.82
CA LYS A 256 4.03 -21.75 -10.29
C LYS A 256 2.54 -21.79 -10.65
N VAL A 257 1.83 -20.68 -10.45
CA VAL A 257 0.40 -20.57 -10.79
C VAL A 257 0.17 -20.76 -12.30
N MET A 258 1.01 -20.16 -13.16
CA MET A 258 0.93 -20.37 -14.61
C MET A 258 1.13 -21.83 -15.01
N MET A 259 2.10 -22.50 -14.38
CA MET A 259 2.36 -23.93 -14.65
C MET A 259 1.18 -24.81 -14.24
N ILE A 260 0.51 -24.50 -13.12
CA ILE A 260 -0.71 -25.18 -12.70
C ILE A 260 -1.81 -24.99 -13.75
N TRP A 261 -2.09 -23.74 -14.14
CA TRP A 261 -3.11 -23.45 -15.17
C TRP A 261 -2.81 -24.10 -16.51
N TYR A 262 -1.54 -24.17 -16.91
CA TYR A 262 -1.12 -24.89 -18.11
C TYR A 262 -1.38 -26.39 -17.98
N SER A 263 -0.99 -27.00 -16.86
CA SER A 263 -1.17 -28.45 -16.63
C SER A 263 -2.62 -28.89 -16.51
N GLU A 264 -3.50 -27.99 -16.05
CA GLU A 264 -4.94 -28.23 -15.93
C GLU A 264 -5.73 -27.79 -17.18
N GLU A 265 -5.04 -27.36 -18.25
CA GLU A 265 -5.65 -26.88 -19.49
C GLU A 265 -6.61 -25.68 -19.30
N GLU A 266 -6.34 -24.85 -18.30
CA GLU A 266 -7.12 -23.68 -17.94
C GLU A 266 -6.70 -22.45 -18.76
N TRP A 267 -6.86 -22.55 -20.08
CA TRP A 267 -6.35 -21.58 -21.05
C TRP A 267 -6.83 -20.14 -20.81
N THR A 268 -8.06 -19.96 -20.32
CA THR A 268 -8.60 -18.63 -19.98
C THR A 268 -7.84 -18.00 -18.81
N PHE A 269 -7.60 -18.77 -17.74
CA PHE A 269 -6.78 -18.32 -16.61
C PHE A 269 -5.35 -18.03 -17.05
N LEU A 270 -4.76 -18.93 -17.84
CA LEU A 270 -3.39 -18.77 -18.34
C LEU A 270 -3.24 -17.49 -19.18
N PHE A 271 -4.14 -17.25 -20.13
CA PHE A 271 -4.08 -16.08 -21.01
C PHE A 271 -4.29 -14.77 -20.24
N LEU A 272 -5.40 -14.64 -19.50
CA LEU A 272 -5.72 -13.42 -18.76
C LEU A 272 -4.70 -13.18 -17.64
N GLY A 273 -4.36 -14.24 -16.91
CA GLY A 273 -3.37 -14.18 -15.85
C GLY A 273 -1.98 -13.77 -16.35
N THR A 274 -1.56 -14.24 -17.53
CA THR A 274 -0.26 -13.84 -18.11
C THR A 274 -0.21 -12.33 -18.35
N ILE A 275 -1.25 -11.77 -18.96
CA ILE A 275 -1.35 -10.33 -19.22
C ILE A 275 -1.28 -9.55 -17.90
N LEU A 276 -2.08 -9.95 -16.91
CA LEU A 276 -2.14 -9.29 -15.61
C LEU A 276 -0.82 -9.42 -14.84
N CYS A 277 -0.16 -10.59 -14.90
CA CYS A 277 1.13 -10.79 -14.25
C CYS A 277 2.22 -9.91 -14.85
N ILE A 278 2.23 -9.70 -16.18
CA ILE A 278 3.17 -8.76 -16.82
C ILE A 278 2.92 -7.33 -16.33
N LEU A 279 1.66 -6.89 -16.33
CA LEU A 279 1.30 -5.54 -15.88
C LEU A 279 1.64 -5.31 -14.40
N ILE A 280 1.28 -6.24 -13.52
CA ILE A 280 1.59 -6.18 -12.09
C ILE A 280 3.10 -6.31 -11.83
N SER A 281 3.85 -7.06 -12.64
CA SER A 281 5.32 -7.10 -12.54
C SER A 281 5.93 -5.73 -12.85
N GLY A 282 5.43 -5.03 -13.87
CA GLY A 282 5.81 -3.66 -14.17
C GLY A 282 5.50 -2.69 -13.02
N PHE A 283 4.30 -2.81 -12.44
CA PHE A 283 3.88 -2.04 -11.26
C PHE A 283 4.79 -2.32 -10.04
N ASN A 284 4.99 -3.59 -9.69
CA ASN A 284 5.83 -4.01 -8.57
C ASN A 284 7.26 -3.49 -8.72
N PHE A 285 7.86 -3.61 -9.91
CA PHE A 285 9.20 -3.10 -10.14
C PHE A 285 9.26 -1.57 -10.09
N GLY A 286 8.44 -0.89 -10.90
CA GLY A 286 8.54 0.55 -11.12
C GLY A 286 8.02 1.40 -9.97
N LEU A 287 6.93 0.98 -9.31
CA LEU A 287 6.24 1.76 -8.27
C LEU A 287 6.44 1.21 -6.85
N CYS A 288 6.84 -0.05 -6.68
CA CYS A 288 7.11 -0.59 -5.35
C CYS A 288 8.63 -0.68 -5.08
N ILE A 289 9.40 -1.42 -5.87
CA ILE A 289 10.81 -1.72 -5.58
C ILE A 289 11.71 -0.51 -5.88
N PHE A 290 11.59 0.05 -7.07
CA PHE A 290 12.49 1.09 -7.57
C PHE A 290 12.50 2.38 -6.72
N PRO A 291 11.37 2.87 -6.17
CA PRO A 291 11.39 4.04 -5.30
C PRO A 291 12.22 3.84 -4.02
N PHE A 292 12.15 2.67 -3.38
CA PHE A 292 12.97 2.36 -2.20
C PHE A 292 14.44 2.23 -2.56
N TYR A 293 14.76 1.59 -3.70
CA TYR A 293 16.13 1.57 -4.22
C TYR A 293 16.69 2.98 -4.43
N LYS A 294 15.92 3.86 -5.11
CA LYS A 294 16.31 5.26 -5.33
C LYS A 294 16.55 6.01 -4.02
N LYS A 295 15.69 5.82 -3.01
CA LYS A 295 15.89 6.42 -1.68
C LYS A 295 17.19 5.91 -1.05
N MET A 296 17.45 4.60 -1.09
CA MET A 296 18.69 4.04 -0.53
C MET A 296 19.94 4.60 -1.21
N VAL A 297 19.99 4.64 -2.54
CA VAL A 297 21.15 5.15 -3.29
C VAL A 297 21.35 6.64 -2.99
N LYS A 298 20.29 7.44 -3.07
CA LYS A 298 20.34 8.89 -2.83
C LYS A 298 20.86 9.23 -1.44
N PHE A 299 20.40 8.52 -0.41
CA PHE A 299 20.80 8.81 0.97
C PHE A 299 22.04 8.05 1.41
N GLY A 300 22.49 7.03 0.68
CA GLY A 300 23.75 6.33 0.92
C GLY A 300 24.96 7.21 0.65
N SER A 301 24.94 7.99 -0.45
CA SER A 301 26.02 8.92 -0.79
C SER A 301 26.09 10.14 0.13
N PHE A 302 24.94 10.66 0.57
CA PHE A 302 24.82 11.86 1.41
C PHE A 302 25.51 11.72 2.78
N SER A 303 25.84 10.49 3.22
CA SER A 303 26.59 10.28 4.46
C SER A 303 28.02 10.79 4.39
N LYS A 304 28.59 10.83 3.19
CA LYS A 304 29.96 11.30 2.99
C LYS A 304 30.01 12.82 3.11
N GLU A 305 29.06 13.53 2.50
CA GLU A 305 29.02 15.00 2.47
C GLU A 305 28.76 15.62 3.86
N ILE A 306 27.76 15.14 4.62
CA ILE A 306 27.51 15.66 5.98
C ILE A 306 28.68 15.35 6.93
N GLY A 307 29.37 14.23 6.70
CA GLY A 307 30.58 13.88 7.45
C GLY A 307 31.65 14.94 7.27
N THR A 308 31.94 15.29 6.02
CA THR A 308 32.94 16.30 5.67
C THR A 308 32.58 17.69 6.19
N GLU A 309 31.35 18.15 6.00
CA GLU A 309 30.94 19.51 6.41
C GLU A 309 30.99 19.69 7.94
N GLN A 310 30.60 18.68 8.71
CA GLN A 310 30.69 18.77 10.17
C GLN A 310 32.11 18.64 10.69
N GLU A 311 32.96 17.87 10.01
CA GLU A 311 34.38 17.77 10.34
C GLU A 311 35.09 19.10 10.04
N GLU A 312 34.74 19.79 8.95
CA GLU A 312 35.20 21.14 8.65
C GLU A 312 34.78 22.15 9.72
N ILE A 313 33.50 22.21 10.09
CA ILE A 313 33.00 23.12 11.15
C ILE A 313 33.68 22.82 12.49
N ARG A 314 33.88 21.54 12.82
CA ARG A 314 34.59 21.14 14.04
C ARG A 314 36.05 21.59 14.01
N ASN A 315 36.74 21.39 12.90
CA ASN A 315 38.13 21.80 12.75
C ASN A 315 38.28 23.33 12.79
N GLU A 316 37.33 24.10 12.24
CA GLU A 316 37.31 25.56 12.35
C GLU A 316 37.06 26.03 13.79
N SER A 317 36.13 25.40 14.51
CA SER A 317 35.86 25.74 15.91
C SER A 317 37.02 25.36 16.84
N GLU A 318 37.71 24.24 16.61
CA GLU A 318 38.94 23.89 17.33
C GLU A 318 40.07 24.89 17.06
N LYS A 319 40.23 25.37 15.81
CA LYS A 319 41.21 26.43 15.48
C LYS A 319 40.90 27.74 16.20
N LEU A 320 39.63 28.15 16.28
CA LEU A 320 39.23 29.39 16.96
C LEU A 320 39.51 29.35 18.48
N VAL A 321 39.39 28.18 19.12
CA VAL A 321 39.69 28.01 20.55
C VAL A 321 41.20 28.07 20.84
N VAL A 322 42.04 27.58 19.92
CA VAL A 322 43.50 27.66 20.09
C VAL A 322 43.96 29.11 20.01
N VAL A 323 43.45 29.89 19.06
CA VAL A 323 43.81 31.32 18.91
C VAL A 323 43.42 32.14 20.14
N SER A 324 42.26 31.87 20.75
CA SER A 324 41.85 32.61 21.96
C SER A 324 42.72 32.34 23.18
N ASN A 325 43.39 31.19 23.26
CA ASN A 325 44.24 30.85 24.41
C ASN A 325 45.67 31.42 24.30
N GLU A 326 46.14 31.74 23.09
CA GLU A 326 47.46 32.37 22.92
C GLU A 326 47.43 33.84 23.38
N ASP A 327 46.35 34.57 23.10
CA ASP A 327 46.18 35.99 23.49
C ASP A 327 46.12 36.21 25.01
N ASP A 328 45.66 35.23 25.79
CA ASP A 328 45.60 35.32 27.26
C ASP A 328 46.96 35.01 27.93
N SER A 329 47.94 34.49 27.19
CA SER A 329 49.29 34.19 27.72
C SER A 329 50.27 35.37 27.62
N GLU A 330 49.93 36.42 26.88
CA GLU A 330 50.73 37.65 26.72
C GLU A 330 50.26 38.83 27.60
N ARG A 331 49.27 38.62 28.48
CA ARG A 331 48.87 39.57 29.53
C ARG A 331 49.31 39.10 30.90
#